data_AF-A0A9E5MX19-F1
#
_entry.id   AF-A0A9E5MX19-F1
#
_cell.length_a   1.000
_cell.length_b   1.000
_cell.length_c   1.000
_cell.angle_alpha   90.00
_cell.angle_beta   90.00
_cell.angle_gamma   90.00
#
_symmetry.space_group_name_H-M   'P 1'
#
loop_
_entity.id
_entity.type
_entity.pdbx_description
1 polymer ?
#
loop_
_entity_poly.entity_id
_entity_poly.type
_entity_poly.pdbx_seq_one_letter_code
_entity_poly.pdbx_strand_id
1 'polypeptide(L)'
;MQLDKTYLAIRERDVLDIMDMSLHVIRLFARPLAVTFLVGVLPFWLLQHYLLGGFELFGQDEGPWFYESDWRFWKATQVVMFAVFLAPLAAVPTTLYLGQALFVQRPSASRIARDCLVSLPQLLLLQLLLRGVLLVSVVSAILPYVGWPYLNEIILLERNPLFDRTNRMTTLRRSKTLHSASFGDLLGRWMLCAAFGSAMIGILFLAMWWTRFWMTGNFELSRLVYLLFWEIAVWTTVFYFIVVRFLCYLDVRIRREGWEIELKMRAEGSRLAGQLV
;
A
#
# COMPACT_ATOMS: atom_id res chain seq x y z
N MET A 1 -21.36 9.03 -17.32
CA MET A 1 -20.43 8.04 -16.72
C MET A 1 -20.95 6.68 -17.16
N GLN A 2 -20.41 6.08 -18.23
CA GLN A 2 -20.92 4.80 -18.76
C GLN A 2 -20.40 3.66 -17.88
N LEU A 3 -21.28 3.04 -17.10
CA LEU A 3 -20.99 1.97 -16.14
C LEU A 3 -21.14 0.56 -16.74
N ASP A 4 -21.51 0.45 -18.03
CA ASP A 4 -21.64 -0.82 -18.77
C ASP A 4 -20.29 -1.53 -19.01
N LYS A 5 -19.19 -0.94 -18.54
CA LYS A 5 -17.84 -1.52 -18.59
C LYS A 5 -17.19 -1.54 -17.20
N THR A 6 -17.90 -2.03 -16.19
CA THR A 6 -17.25 -2.46 -14.96
C THR A 6 -16.45 -3.73 -15.26
N TYR A 7 -15.13 -3.60 -15.37
CA TYR A 7 -14.17 -4.70 -15.60
C TYR A 7 -14.15 -5.77 -14.49
N LEU A 8 -15.04 -5.68 -13.50
CA LEU A 8 -14.96 -6.35 -12.21
C LEU A 8 -16.36 -6.82 -11.82
N ALA A 9 -16.62 -8.13 -11.93
CA ALA A 9 -17.87 -8.73 -11.47
C ALA A 9 -18.06 -8.47 -9.97
N ILE A 10 -19.27 -8.10 -9.55
CA ILE A 10 -19.59 -7.80 -8.15
C ILE A 10 -20.02 -9.11 -7.48
N ARG A 11 -19.15 -9.66 -6.62
CA ARG A 11 -19.42 -10.81 -5.75
C ARG A 11 -18.59 -10.65 -4.47
N GLU A 12 -19.00 -11.29 -3.39
CA GLU A 12 -18.13 -11.43 -2.21
C GLU A 12 -16.85 -12.17 -2.58
N ARG A 13 -15.70 -11.60 -2.23
CA ARG A 13 -14.38 -12.17 -2.51
C ARG A 13 -13.62 -12.50 -1.24
N ASP A 14 -13.02 -13.68 -1.18
CA ASP A 14 -12.03 -13.94 -0.14
C ASP A 14 -10.75 -13.10 -0.39
N VAL A 15 -9.89 -12.94 0.60
CA VAL A 15 -8.63 -12.20 0.45
C VAL A 15 -7.73 -12.85 -0.60
N LEU A 16 -7.73 -14.18 -0.71
CA LEU A 16 -6.97 -14.89 -1.74
C LEU A 16 -7.48 -14.57 -3.15
N ASP A 17 -8.80 -14.47 -3.34
CA ASP A 17 -9.40 -14.01 -4.61
C ASP A 17 -8.95 -12.58 -4.95
N ILE A 18 -8.87 -11.69 -3.94
CA ILE A 18 -8.41 -10.31 -4.13
C ILE A 18 -6.92 -10.29 -4.50
N MET A 19 -6.12 -11.14 -3.87
CA MET A 19 -4.69 -11.28 -4.14
C MET A 19 -4.43 -11.77 -5.56
N ASP A 20 -5.18 -12.75 -6.06
CA ASP A 20 -5.10 -13.21 -7.45
C ASP A 20 -5.56 -12.10 -8.43
N MET A 21 -6.71 -11.50 -8.16
CA MET A 21 -7.25 -10.41 -8.98
C MET A 21 -6.30 -9.20 -9.05
N SER A 22 -5.52 -8.94 -8.00
CA SER A 22 -4.53 -7.86 -8.01
C SER A 22 -3.46 -8.08 -9.08
N LEU A 23 -3.08 -9.32 -9.40
CA LEU A 23 -2.14 -9.64 -10.47
C LEU A 23 -2.74 -9.28 -11.84
N HIS A 24 -4.02 -9.55 -12.05
CA HIS A 24 -4.73 -9.15 -13.26
C HIS A 24 -4.77 -7.63 -13.42
N VAL A 25 -5.05 -6.89 -12.33
CA VAL A 25 -5.05 -5.42 -12.33
C VAL A 25 -3.65 -4.87 -12.60
N ILE A 26 -2.62 -5.43 -11.95
CA ILE A 26 -1.22 -5.06 -12.19
C ILE A 26 -0.86 -5.30 -13.65
N ARG A 27 -1.25 -6.43 -14.24
CA ARG A 27 -0.97 -6.73 -15.65
C ARG A 27 -1.71 -5.77 -16.60
N LEU A 28 -2.97 -5.45 -16.31
CA LEU A 28 -3.79 -4.57 -17.14
C LEU A 28 -3.26 -3.12 -17.14
N PHE A 29 -2.78 -2.65 -16.00
CA PHE A 29 -2.31 -1.27 -15.80
C PHE A 29 -0.80 -1.19 -15.51
N ALA A 30 0.00 -2.14 -16.01
CA ALA A 30 1.40 -2.32 -15.61
C ALA A 30 2.25 -1.06 -15.75
N ARG A 31 2.22 -0.42 -16.94
CA ARG A 31 2.99 0.79 -17.23
C ARG A 31 2.60 1.96 -16.33
N PRO A 32 1.33 2.41 -16.30
CA PRO A 32 0.97 3.55 -15.48
C PRO A 32 1.13 3.27 -13.98
N LEU A 33 0.86 2.06 -13.51
CA LEU A 33 1.08 1.68 -12.11
C LEU A 33 2.56 1.73 -11.74
N ALA A 34 3.45 1.23 -12.59
CA ALA A 34 4.89 1.31 -12.36
C ALA A 34 5.36 2.77 -12.28
N VAL A 35 4.90 3.64 -13.18
CA VAL A 35 5.25 5.07 -13.16
C VAL A 35 4.76 5.74 -11.88
N THR A 36 3.49 5.57 -11.51
CA THR A 36 2.95 6.21 -10.30
C THR A 36 3.60 5.67 -9.03
N PHE A 37 3.92 4.38 -9.02
CA PHE A 37 4.65 3.76 -7.91
C PHE A 37 6.06 4.31 -7.79
N LEU A 38 6.81 4.41 -8.89
CA LEU A 38 8.15 4.98 -8.88
C LEU A 38 8.14 6.44 -8.42
N VAL A 39 7.19 7.25 -8.91
CA VAL A 39 7.01 8.65 -8.44
C VAL A 39 6.74 8.71 -6.94
N GLY A 40 5.97 7.77 -6.41
CA GLY A 40 5.69 7.67 -4.97
C GLY A 40 6.88 7.19 -4.15
N VAL A 41 7.58 6.15 -4.60
CA VAL A 41 8.65 5.47 -3.84
C VAL A 41 9.99 6.17 -3.91
N LEU A 42 10.38 6.69 -5.08
CA LEU A 42 11.69 7.31 -5.30
C LEU A 42 12.10 8.32 -4.21
N PRO A 43 11.25 9.30 -3.81
CA PRO A 43 11.64 10.25 -2.76
C PRO A 43 11.90 9.57 -1.41
N PHE A 44 11.13 8.52 -1.08
CA PHE A 44 11.30 7.79 0.18
C PHE A 44 12.47 6.83 0.14
N TRP A 45 12.75 6.22 -1.00
CA TRP A 45 13.94 5.40 -1.21
C TRP A 45 15.23 6.24 -1.10
N LEU A 46 15.25 7.44 -1.69
CA LEU A 46 16.37 8.38 -1.52
C LEU A 46 16.51 8.84 -0.06
N LEU A 47 15.40 9.14 0.60
CA LEU A 47 15.40 9.50 2.02
C LEU A 47 15.90 8.33 2.89
N GLN A 48 15.48 7.10 2.59
CA GLN A 48 15.94 5.88 3.26
C GLN A 48 17.45 5.74 3.12
N HIS A 49 17.96 5.87 1.91
CA HIS A 49 19.38 5.75 1.61
C HIS A 49 20.20 6.83 2.35
N TYR A 50 19.71 8.07 2.36
CA TYR A 50 20.33 9.17 3.10
C TYR A 50 20.35 8.93 4.62
N LEU A 51 19.21 8.54 5.21
CA LEU A 51 19.09 8.32 6.66
C LEU A 51 19.85 7.08 7.14
N LEU A 52 19.76 5.97 6.40
CA LEU A 52 20.38 4.71 6.77
C LEU A 52 21.83 4.59 6.30
N GLY A 53 22.30 5.46 5.40
CA GLY A 53 23.71 5.54 5.00
C GLY A 53 24.61 6.01 6.15
N GLY A 54 24.11 6.90 7.02
CA GLY A 54 24.84 7.38 8.20
C GLY A 54 25.01 6.32 9.31
N PHE A 55 24.06 5.38 9.44
CA PHE A 55 24.15 4.27 10.41
C PHE A 55 25.33 3.32 10.14
N GLU A 56 25.86 3.35 8.92
CA GLU A 56 27.00 2.52 8.52
C GLU A 56 28.34 3.02 9.09
N LEU A 57 28.42 4.28 9.56
CA LEU A 57 29.59 4.82 10.24
C LEU A 57 29.66 4.40 11.72
N PHE A 58 28.53 4.18 12.38
CA PHE A 58 28.49 3.86 13.82
C PHE A 58 28.84 2.40 14.15
N GLY A 59 28.77 1.49 13.16
CA GLY A 59 29.03 0.06 13.36
C GLY A 59 30.51 -0.35 13.35
N GLN A 60 31.44 0.58 13.12
CA GLN A 60 32.87 0.26 13.03
C GLN A 60 33.63 0.40 14.37
N ASP A 61 33.14 1.22 15.31
CA ASP A 61 33.92 1.62 16.50
C ASP A 61 33.30 1.19 17.86
N GLU A 62 32.14 0.55 17.89
CA GLU A 62 31.45 0.25 19.16
C GLU A 62 31.55 -1.22 19.59
N GLY A 63 32.42 -1.49 20.59
CA GLY A 63 32.24 -2.40 21.73
C GLY A 63 32.00 -3.92 21.49
N PRO A 64 32.67 -4.82 22.26
CA PRO A 64 32.57 -6.29 22.10
C PRO A 64 31.16 -6.92 22.13
N TRP A 65 30.15 -6.22 22.64
CA TRP A 65 28.79 -6.73 22.81
C TRP A 65 27.89 -6.62 21.57
N PHE A 66 28.31 -5.87 20.53
CA PHE A 66 27.54 -5.70 19.28
C PHE A 66 28.07 -6.55 18.10
N TYR A 67 29.21 -7.23 18.27
CA TYR A 67 29.99 -7.84 17.18
C TYR A 67 29.43 -9.15 16.59
N GLU A 68 28.46 -9.81 17.24
CA GLU A 68 27.86 -11.05 16.68
C GLU A 68 26.51 -10.85 16.02
N SER A 69 25.90 -9.65 16.12
CA SER A 69 24.69 -9.37 15.36
C SER A 69 25.06 -9.03 13.91
N ASP A 70 24.81 -9.97 13.00
CA ASP A 70 25.07 -9.83 11.57
C ASP A 70 24.46 -8.50 11.08
N TRP A 71 25.31 -7.53 10.70
CA TRP A 71 24.89 -6.19 10.23
C TRP A 71 23.78 -6.27 9.15
N ARG A 72 23.78 -7.38 8.40
CA ARG A 72 22.77 -7.76 7.42
C ARG A 72 21.38 -7.80 8.04
N PHE A 73 21.23 -8.48 9.17
CA PHE A 73 19.96 -8.63 9.88
C PHE A 73 19.41 -7.28 10.34
N TRP A 74 20.24 -6.44 10.97
CA TRP A 74 19.81 -5.13 11.43
C TRP A 74 19.43 -4.22 10.28
N LYS A 75 20.26 -4.15 9.23
CA LYS A 75 19.95 -3.34 8.06
C LYS A 75 18.68 -3.83 7.35
N ALA A 76 18.51 -5.15 7.22
CA ALA A 76 17.31 -5.74 6.64
C ALA A 76 16.05 -5.37 7.42
N THR A 77 16.12 -5.47 8.76
CA THR A 77 15.03 -5.10 9.67
C THR A 77 14.70 -3.61 9.55
N GLN A 78 15.71 -2.73 9.57
CA GLN A 78 15.54 -1.29 9.39
C GLN A 78 14.89 -0.96 8.04
N VAL A 79 15.30 -1.62 6.96
CA VAL A 79 14.71 -1.40 5.63
C VAL A 79 13.24 -1.78 5.61
N VAL A 80 12.87 -2.92 6.20
CA VAL A 80 11.48 -3.35 6.29
C VAL A 80 10.66 -2.41 7.17
N MET A 81 11.16 -2.03 8.35
CA MET A 81 10.45 -1.11 9.25
C MET A 81 10.22 0.25 8.59
N PHE A 82 11.22 0.77 7.89
CA PHE A 82 11.13 2.02 7.16
C PHE A 82 10.12 1.95 6.01
N ALA A 83 10.17 0.86 5.22
CA ALA A 83 9.22 0.62 4.14
C ALA A 83 7.79 0.49 4.68
N VAL A 84 7.58 -0.28 5.76
CA VAL A 84 6.29 -0.42 6.45
C VAL A 84 5.78 0.95 6.91
N PHE A 85 6.63 1.77 7.52
CA PHE A 85 6.25 3.10 7.99
C PHE A 85 5.82 4.05 6.86
N LEU A 86 6.60 4.13 5.77
CA LEU A 86 6.39 5.09 4.68
C LEU A 86 5.55 4.56 3.51
N ALA A 87 5.29 3.26 3.44
CA ALA A 87 4.48 2.64 2.39
C ALA A 87 3.13 3.35 2.17
N PRO A 88 2.36 3.79 3.20
CA PRO A 88 1.10 4.49 2.97
C PRO A 88 1.26 5.81 2.22
N LEU A 89 2.35 6.54 2.48
CA LEU A 89 2.63 7.81 1.84
C LEU A 89 3.17 7.58 0.41
N ALA A 90 4.04 6.59 0.25
CA ALA A 90 4.52 6.13 -1.06
C ALA A 90 3.39 5.61 -1.97
N ALA A 91 2.33 5.06 -1.38
CA ALA A 91 1.18 4.53 -2.09
C ALA A 91 0.27 5.60 -2.71
N VAL A 92 0.36 6.86 -2.24
CA VAL A 92 -0.60 7.92 -2.58
C VAL A 92 -0.82 8.10 -4.09
N PRO A 93 0.23 8.24 -4.93
CA PRO A 93 0.03 8.46 -6.36
C PRO A 93 -0.63 7.24 -7.04
N THR A 94 -0.23 6.04 -6.64
CA THR A 94 -0.77 4.77 -7.16
C THR A 94 -2.23 4.59 -6.75
N THR A 95 -2.59 4.88 -5.50
CA THR A 95 -3.99 4.81 -5.02
C THR A 95 -4.88 5.81 -5.76
N LEU A 96 -4.42 7.05 -5.97
CA LEU A 96 -5.17 8.05 -6.72
C LEU A 96 -5.33 7.66 -8.19
N TYR A 97 -4.28 7.10 -8.81
CA TYR A 97 -4.35 6.59 -10.16
C TYR A 97 -5.37 5.45 -10.28
N LEU A 98 -5.33 4.45 -9.40
CA LEU A 98 -6.28 3.34 -9.39
C LEU A 98 -7.73 3.84 -9.21
N GLY A 99 -7.95 4.79 -8.30
CA GLY A 99 -9.24 5.43 -8.14
C GLY A 99 -9.73 6.10 -9.43
N GLN A 100 -8.87 6.84 -10.15
CA GLN A 100 -9.26 7.44 -11.42
C GLN A 100 -9.43 6.41 -12.55
N ALA A 101 -8.54 5.43 -12.66
CA ALA A 101 -8.55 4.44 -13.74
C ALA A 101 -9.77 3.52 -13.69
N LEU A 102 -10.27 3.21 -12.49
CA LEU A 102 -11.43 2.33 -12.33
C LEU A 102 -12.77 3.07 -12.38
N PHE A 103 -12.80 4.36 -12.01
CA PHE A 103 -14.05 5.12 -11.94
C PHE A 103 -14.20 6.20 -13.03
N VAL A 104 -13.12 6.63 -13.69
CA VAL A 104 -13.13 7.75 -14.65
C VAL A 104 -12.63 7.30 -16.02
N GLN A 105 -13.34 7.69 -17.08
CA GLN A 105 -13.03 7.28 -18.46
C GLN A 105 -11.64 7.73 -18.97
N ARG A 106 -11.05 8.77 -18.39
CA ARG A 106 -9.69 9.26 -18.73
C ARG A 106 -8.96 9.76 -17.47
N PRO A 107 -7.95 9.03 -16.96
CA PRO A 107 -7.14 9.51 -15.84
C PRO A 107 -6.31 10.72 -16.29
N SER A 108 -6.17 11.73 -15.43
CA SER A 108 -5.41 12.95 -15.76
C SER A 108 -4.33 13.22 -14.71
N ALA A 109 -3.07 13.28 -15.14
CA ALA A 109 -1.91 13.42 -14.26
C ALA A 109 -1.96 14.72 -13.43
N SER A 110 -2.39 15.83 -14.04
CA SER A 110 -2.55 17.12 -13.35
C SER A 110 -3.57 17.03 -12.20
N ARG A 111 -4.67 16.28 -12.40
CA ARG A 111 -5.67 16.06 -11.35
C ARG A 111 -5.10 15.20 -10.22
N ILE A 112 -4.38 14.12 -10.54
CA ILE A 112 -3.70 13.28 -9.54
C ILE A 112 -2.73 14.13 -8.70
N ALA A 113 -1.91 14.98 -9.34
CA ALA A 113 -0.96 15.84 -8.63
C ALA A 113 -1.67 16.85 -7.71
N ARG A 114 -2.72 17.52 -8.20
CA ARG A 114 -3.52 18.44 -7.40
C ARG A 114 -4.18 17.74 -6.22
N ASP A 115 -4.77 16.56 -6.45
CA ASP A 115 -5.44 15.78 -5.42
C ASP A 115 -4.47 15.26 -4.36
N CYS A 116 -3.25 14.90 -4.78
CA CYS A 116 -2.14 14.55 -3.90
C CYS A 116 -1.78 15.73 -3.01
N LEU A 117 -1.52 16.91 -3.58
CA LEU A 117 -1.11 18.11 -2.84
C LEU A 117 -2.18 18.58 -1.84
N VAL A 118 -3.46 18.51 -2.21
CA VAL A 118 -4.57 18.89 -1.31
C VAL A 118 -4.70 17.92 -0.13
N SER A 119 -4.45 16.63 -0.36
CA SER A 119 -4.57 15.59 0.68
C SER A 119 -3.31 15.46 1.54
N LEU A 120 -2.15 15.94 1.05
CA LEU A 120 -0.83 15.81 1.67
C LEU A 120 -0.76 16.29 3.13
N PRO A 121 -1.26 17.48 3.53
CA PRO A 121 -1.17 17.92 4.92
C PRO A 121 -1.95 17.01 5.88
N GLN A 122 -3.12 16.53 5.44
CA GLN A 122 -3.94 15.59 6.21
C GLN A 122 -3.27 14.22 6.31
N LEU A 123 -2.63 13.76 5.23
CA LEU A 123 -1.88 12.51 5.20
C LEU A 123 -0.66 12.57 6.09
N LEU A 124 0.16 13.62 6.00
CA LEU A 124 1.33 13.78 6.85
C LEU A 124 0.93 13.83 8.32
N LEU A 125 -0.09 14.62 8.66
CA LEU A 125 -0.54 14.75 10.05
C LEU A 125 -1.07 13.41 10.58
N LEU A 126 -1.98 12.74 9.87
CA LEU A 126 -2.55 11.49 10.37
C LEU A 126 -1.57 10.31 10.27
N GLN A 127 -0.74 10.23 9.23
CA GLN A 127 0.16 9.10 9.06
C GLN A 127 1.43 9.25 9.88
N LEU A 128 2.13 10.41 9.86
CA LEU A 128 3.33 10.56 10.68
C LEU A 128 3.01 10.67 12.16
N LEU A 129 1.98 11.42 12.57
CA LEU A 129 1.72 11.61 14.00
C LEU A 129 1.15 10.33 14.62
N LEU A 130 0.11 9.74 14.02
CA LEU A 130 -0.49 8.52 14.56
C LEU A 130 0.51 7.37 14.53
N ARG A 131 1.21 7.16 13.41
CA ARG A 131 2.14 6.03 13.30
C ARG A 131 3.45 6.30 14.02
N GLY A 132 3.96 7.53 14.02
CA GLY A 132 5.20 7.89 14.71
C GLY A 132 5.09 7.72 16.21
N VAL A 133 3.98 8.16 16.81
CA VAL A 133 3.70 7.91 18.24
C VAL A 133 3.51 6.41 18.51
N LEU A 134 2.83 5.69 17.61
CA LEU A 134 2.61 4.25 17.75
C LEU A 134 3.81 3.39 17.34
N LEU A 135 4.91 3.94 16.82
CA LEU A 135 6.11 3.17 16.46
C LEU A 135 7.11 3.06 17.62
N VAL A 136 6.87 3.75 18.74
CA VAL A 136 7.76 3.75 19.91
C VAL A 136 7.95 2.33 20.47
N SER A 137 6.98 1.43 20.28
CA SER A 137 7.14 0.01 20.60
C SER A 137 6.76 -0.90 19.44
N VAL A 138 7.47 -2.03 19.27
CA VAL A 138 7.23 -3.01 18.18
C VAL A 138 5.79 -3.54 18.22
N VAL A 139 5.23 -3.72 19.42
CA VAL A 139 3.83 -4.16 19.61
C VAL A 139 2.85 -3.08 19.15
N SER A 140 3.12 -1.80 19.48
CA SER A 140 2.24 -0.71 19.04
C SER A 140 2.33 -0.44 17.53
N ALA A 141 3.40 -0.85 16.86
CA ALA A 141 3.55 -0.70 15.40
C ALA A 141 2.52 -1.51 14.60
N ILE A 142 1.93 -2.57 15.19
CA ILE A 142 0.89 -3.39 14.57
C ILE A 142 -0.49 -2.70 14.64
N LEU A 143 -0.75 -1.94 15.71
CA LEU A 143 -2.05 -1.31 15.97
C LEU A 143 -2.58 -0.43 14.81
N PRO A 144 -1.75 0.41 14.14
CA PRO A 144 -2.19 1.17 12.98
C PRO A 144 -2.75 0.33 11.84
N TYR A 145 -2.22 -0.88 11.64
CA TYR A 145 -2.61 -1.75 10.54
C TYR A 145 -3.91 -2.50 10.81
N VAL A 146 -4.18 -2.83 12.07
CA VAL A 146 -5.42 -3.53 12.44
C VAL A 146 -6.55 -2.53 12.73
N GLY A 147 -6.25 -1.41 13.38
CA GLY A 147 -7.26 -0.41 13.78
C GLY A 147 -7.66 0.56 12.68
N TRP A 148 -6.75 0.90 11.76
CA TRP A 148 -6.98 1.86 10.67
C TRP A 148 -6.38 1.43 9.33
N PRO A 149 -6.68 0.21 8.82
CA PRO A 149 -6.02 -0.37 7.64
C PRO A 149 -6.18 0.47 6.37
N TYR A 150 -7.37 1.06 6.15
CA TYR A 150 -7.72 1.78 4.91
C TYR A 150 -7.80 3.31 5.07
N LEU A 151 -7.11 3.87 6.07
CA LEU A 151 -7.14 5.31 6.33
C LEU A 151 -6.65 6.13 5.13
N ASN A 152 -5.65 5.63 4.39
CA ASN A 152 -5.11 6.29 3.21
C ASN A 152 -6.16 6.40 2.11
N GLU A 153 -6.86 5.30 1.82
CA GLU A 153 -7.90 5.23 0.81
C GLU A 153 -9.09 6.14 1.17
N ILE A 154 -9.51 6.17 2.44
CA ILE A 154 -10.56 7.07 2.92
C ILE A 154 -10.17 8.54 2.71
N ILE A 155 -8.95 8.93 3.07
CA ILE A 155 -8.48 10.33 2.91
C ILE A 155 -8.45 10.70 1.42
N LEU A 156 -7.86 9.85 0.58
CA LEU A 156 -7.62 10.13 -0.84
C LEU A 156 -8.90 10.11 -1.68
N LEU A 157 -9.76 9.12 -1.44
CA LEU A 157 -10.91 8.83 -2.29
C LEU A 157 -12.20 9.47 -1.77
N GLU A 158 -12.40 9.51 -0.44
CA GLU A 158 -13.62 10.11 0.15
C GLU A 158 -13.44 11.58 0.51
N ARG A 159 -12.20 12.06 0.70
CA ARG A 159 -11.87 13.47 1.00
C ARG A 159 -12.65 14.04 2.19
N ASN A 160 -12.81 13.22 3.22
CA ASN A 160 -13.52 13.62 4.44
C ASN A 160 -12.70 14.67 5.23
N PRO A 161 -13.35 15.68 5.84
CA PRO A 161 -12.64 16.68 6.63
C PRO A 161 -12.02 16.05 7.90
N LEU A 162 -10.95 16.68 8.39
CA LEU A 162 -10.32 16.33 9.66
C LEU A 162 -11.20 16.72 10.86
N PHE A 163 -11.76 17.92 10.81
CA PHE A 163 -12.55 18.50 11.89
C PHE A 163 -14.01 18.68 11.47
N ASP A 164 -14.90 18.51 12.43
CA ASP A 164 -16.35 18.63 12.24
C ASP A 164 -16.73 20.12 12.16
N ARG A 165 -16.55 20.72 10.98
CA ARG A 165 -16.89 22.13 10.72
C ARG A 165 -18.18 22.31 9.92
N THR A 166 -18.69 21.25 9.29
CA THR A 166 -19.78 21.35 8.30
C THR A 166 -20.82 20.24 8.42
N ASN A 167 -21.02 19.64 9.60
CA ASN A 167 -21.94 18.51 9.81
C ASN A 167 -21.66 17.32 8.86
N ARG A 168 -20.39 17.18 8.45
CA ARG A 168 -19.89 16.09 7.59
C ARG A 168 -19.12 15.13 8.46
N MET A 169 -19.27 13.83 8.20
CA MET A 169 -18.58 12.83 9.00
C MET A 169 -17.05 12.98 8.84
N THR A 170 -16.34 13.06 9.96
CA THR A 170 -14.88 13.23 9.97
C THR A 170 -14.16 11.94 9.55
N THR A 171 -12.94 12.08 9.05
CA THR A 171 -12.11 10.94 8.61
C THR A 171 -11.96 9.85 9.67
N LEU A 172 -11.72 10.22 10.93
CA LEU A 172 -11.55 9.27 12.02
C LEU A 172 -12.85 8.57 12.41
N ARG A 173 -13.97 9.31 12.45
CA ARG A 173 -15.30 8.73 12.68
C ARG A 173 -15.67 7.77 11.56
N ARG A 174 -15.43 8.16 10.31
CA ARG A 174 -15.62 7.32 9.13
C ARG A 174 -14.84 6.03 9.21
N SER A 175 -13.55 6.11 9.50
CA SER A 175 -12.72 4.92 9.67
C SER A 175 -13.25 4.04 10.80
N LYS A 176 -13.63 4.59 11.96
CA LYS A 176 -14.17 3.78 13.05
C LYS A 176 -15.46 3.05 12.65
N THR A 177 -16.39 3.72 11.97
CA THR A 177 -17.64 3.11 11.49
C THR A 177 -17.38 2.00 10.46
N LEU A 178 -16.38 2.17 9.60
CA LEU A 178 -16.04 1.18 8.57
C LEU A 178 -15.41 -0.11 9.17
N HIS A 179 -14.78 -0.03 10.34
CA HIS A 179 -14.04 -1.16 10.92
C HIS A 179 -14.64 -1.72 12.23
N SER A 180 -15.62 -1.05 12.84
CA SER A 180 -16.15 -1.36 14.20
C SER A 180 -16.70 -2.77 14.40
N ALA A 181 -17.08 -3.47 13.33
CA ALA A 181 -17.72 -4.79 13.38
C ALA A 181 -16.85 -5.95 12.85
N SER A 182 -15.59 -5.72 12.48
CA SER A 182 -14.77 -6.74 11.78
C SER A 182 -13.33 -6.86 12.30
N PHE A 183 -13.07 -6.59 13.58
CA PHE A 183 -11.69 -6.66 14.11
C PHE A 183 -11.02 -8.02 13.88
N GLY A 184 -11.73 -9.13 14.12
CA GLY A 184 -11.19 -10.49 13.92
C GLY A 184 -10.87 -10.81 12.47
N ASP A 185 -11.76 -10.44 11.54
CA ASP A 185 -11.52 -10.58 10.09
C ASP A 185 -10.29 -9.75 9.68
N LEU A 186 -10.24 -8.48 10.07
CA LEU A 186 -9.11 -7.59 9.74
C LEU A 186 -7.77 -8.11 10.29
N LEU A 187 -7.76 -8.66 11.50
CA LEU A 187 -6.57 -9.27 12.08
C LEU A 187 -6.13 -10.51 11.28
N GLY A 188 -7.05 -11.40 10.94
CA GLY A 188 -6.76 -12.58 10.12
C GLY A 188 -6.21 -12.22 8.74
N ARG A 189 -6.82 -11.20 8.09
CA ARG A 189 -6.32 -10.67 6.81
C ARG A 189 -4.92 -10.07 6.95
N TRP A 190 -4.66 -9.33 8.03
CA TRP A 190 -3.33 -8.76 8.28
C TRP A 190 -2.28 -9.85 8.46
N MET A 191 -2.58 -10.89 9.25
CA MET A 191 -1.66 -12.04 9.44
C MET A 191 -1.38 -12.76 8.13
N LEU A 192 -2.41 -13.01 7.32
CA LEU A 192 -2.25 -13.64 6.00
C LEU A 192 -1.38 -12.78 5.07
N CYS A 193 -1.65 -11.47 4.99
CA CYS A 193 -0.86 -10.54 4.19
C CYS A 193 0.59 -10.45 4.68
N ALA A 194 0.82 -10.45 6.00
CA ALA A 194 2.15 -10.40 6.59
C ALA A 194 2.95 -11.68 6.29
N ALA A 195 2.32 -12.85 6.42
CA ALA A 195 2.94 -14.14 6.10
C ALA A 195 3.29 -14.22 4.60
N PHE A 196 2.33 -13.87 3.72
CA PHE A 196 2.56 -13.88 2.29
C PHE A 196 3.62 -12.86 1.86
N GLY A 197 3.58 -11.64 2.41
CA GLY A 197 4.58 -10.61 2.11
C GLY A 197 5.98 -10.99 2.57
N SER A 198 6.11 -11.61 3.74
CA SER A 198 7.39 -12.11 4.23
C SER A 198 7.95 -13.22 3.33
N ALA A 199 7.10 -14.18 2.93
CA ALA A 199 7.47 -15.23 1.99
C ALA A 199 7.87 -14.65 0.62
N MET A 200 7.12 -13.69 0.11
CA MET A 200 7.38 -13.03 -1.17
C MET A 200 8.72 -12.29 -1.17
N ILE A 201 9.06 -11.54 -0.10
CA ILE A 201 10.38 -10.89 0.04
C ILE A 201 11.49 -11.94 0.01
N GLY A 202 11.36 -13.01 0.79
CA GLY A 202 12.35 -14.09 0.84
C GLY A 202 12.56 -14.77 -0.51
N ILE A 203 11.47 -15.11 -1.20
CA ILE A 203 11.52 -15.76 -2.52
C ILE A 203 12.12 -14.83 -3.58
N LEU A 204 11.73 -13.55 -3.62
CA LEU A 204 12.28 -12.59 -4.57
C LEU A 204 13.78 -12.38 -4.35
N PHE A 205 14.19 -12.25 -3.08
CA PHE A 205 15.59 -12.10 -2.72
C PHE A 205 16.41 -13.33 -3.13
N LEU A 206 15.94 -14.54 -2.78
CA LEU A 206 16.58 -15.79 -3.15
C LEU A 206 16.65 -15.96 -4.67
N ALA A 207 15.58 -15.63 -5.40
CA ALA A 207 15.56 -15.70 -6.86
C ALA A 207 16.60 -14.77 -7.51
N MET A 208 16.72 -13.52 -7.03
CA MET A 208 17.74 -12.59 -7.51
C MET A 208 19.16 -13.07 -7.20
N TRP A 209 19.40 -13.55 -5.97
CA TRP A 209 20.68 -14.12 -5.57
C TRP A 209 21.08 -15.34 -6.39
N TRP A 210 20.16 -16.28 -6.58
CA TRP A 210 20.39 -17.49 -7.38
C TRP A 210 20.68 -17.14 -8.84
N THR A 211 19.91 -16.21 -9.42
CA THR A 211 20.12 -15.74 -10.79
C THR A 211 21.52 -15.15 -10.96
N ARG A 212 21.96 -14.31 -10.01
CA ARG A 212 23.33 -13.77 -10.01
C ARG A 212 24.37 -14.90 -9.92
N PHE A 213 24.17 -15.86 -9.03
CA PHE A 213 25.09 -16.98 -8.85
C PHE A 213 25.26 -17.76 -10.16
N TRP A 214 24.16 -18.11 -10.84
CA TRP A 214 24.22 -18.79 -12.13
C TRP A 214 24.88 -17.97 -13.24
N MET A 215 24.71 -16.64 -13.23
CA MET A 215 25.30 -15.76 -14.24
C MET A 215 26.79 -15.47 -14.01
N THR A 216 27.25 -15.45 -12.76
CA THR A 216 28.60 -14.98 -12.40
C THR A 216 29.51 -16.06 -11.81
N GLY A 217 28.95 -17.22 -11.43
CA GLY A 217 29.65 -18.26 -10.68
C GLY A 217 30.04 -17.86 -9.26
N ASN A 218 29.72 -16.63 -8.83
CA ASN A 218 30.11 -16.10 -7.54
C ASN A 218 29.01 -16.30 -6.51
N PHE A 219 29.29 -17.09 -5.48
CA PHE A 219 28.39 -17.36 -4.36
C PHE A 219 28.43 -16.24 -3.30
N GLU A 220 29.46 -15.40 -3.31
CA GLU A 220 29.66 -14.37 -2.30
C GLU A 220 28.62 -13.25 -2.36
N LEU A 221 28.03 -13.02 -1.20
CA LEU A 221 27.05 -11.96 -0.99
C LEU A 221 27.76 -10.66 -0.58
N SER A 222 28.38 -10.02 -1.56
CA SER A 222 28.95 -8.68 -1.42
C SER A 222 27.92 -7.69 -0.84
N ARG A 223 28.35 -6.80 0.06
CA ARG A 223 27.51 -5.81 0.74
C ARG A 223 26.55 -5.06 -0.18
N LEU A 224 27.06 -4.47 -1.26
CA LEU A 224 26.26 -3.68 -2.21
C LEU A 224 25.13 -4.51 -2.82
N VAL A 225 25.40 -5.75 -3.17
CA VAL A 225 24.38 -6.62 -3.79
C VAL A 225 23.35 -7.10 -2.78
N TYR A 226 23.76 -7.38 -1.54
CA TYR A 226 22.81 -7.67 -0.47
C TYR A 226 21.80 -6.54 -0.29
N LEU A 227 22.31 -5.30 -0.15
CA LEU A 227 21.49 -4.11 0.04
C LEU A 227 20.54 -3.88 -1.13
N LEU A 228 21.06 -3.91 -2.35
CA LEU A 228 20.27 -3.67 -3.55
C LEU A 228 19.18 -4.74 -3.73
N PHE A 229 19.51 -6.02 -3.59
CA PHE A 229 18.53 -7.11 -3.76
C PHE A 229 17.47 -7.07 -2.66
N TRP A 230 17.87 -6.77 -1.43
CA TRP A 230 16.92 -6.64 -0.32
C TRP A 230 15.94 -5.49 -0.54
N GLU A 231 16.44 -4.31 -0.92
CA GLU A 231 15.60 -3.14 -1.18
C GLU A 231 14.63 -3.39 -2.35
N ILE A 232 15.10 -3.98 -3.45
CA ILE A 232 14.25 -4.32 -4.59
C ILE A 232 13.17 -5.32 -4.19
N ALA A 233 13.50 -6.35 -3.40
CA ALA A 233 12.53 -7.35 -2.94
C ALA A 233 11.44 -6.72 -2.06
N VAL A 234 11.83 -5.84 -1.12
CA VAL A 234 10.91 -5.15 -0.21
C VAL A 234 9.98 -4.22 -0.99
N TRP A 235 10.52 -3.33 -1.84
CA TRP A 235 9.70 -2.37 -2.57
C TRP A 235 8.81 -3.03 -3.62
N THR A 236 9.26 -4.10 -4.27
CA THR A 236 8.42 -4.90 -5.17
C THR A 236 7.24 -5.53 -4.43
N THR A 237 7.48 -6.02 -3.20
CA THR A 237 6.41 -6.54 -2.35
C THR A 237 5.44 -5.44 -1.93
N VAL A 238 5.94 -4.26 -1.55
CA VAL A 238 5.10 -3.09 -1.25
C VAL A 238 4.23 -2.69 -2.46
N PHE A 239 4.78 -2.67 -3.67
CA PHE A 239 4.03 -2.38 -4.89
C PHE A 239 2.81 -3.29 -5.06
N TYR A 240 3.02 -4.60 -4.91
CA TYR A 240 1.95 -5.59 -4.97
C TYR A 240 0.86 -5.32 -3.92
N PHE A 241 1.26 -5.12 -2.66
CA PHE A 241 0.29 -4.90 -1.57
C PHE A 241 -0.43 -3.56 -1.65
N ILE A 242 0.09 -2.54 -2.34
CA ILE A 242 -0.66 -1.30 -2.60
C ILE A 242 -1.91 -1.60 -3.42
N VAL A 243 -1.80 -2.45 -4.45
CA VAL A 243 -2.93 -2.85 -5.29
C VAL A 243 -3.90 -3.74 -4.51
N VAL A 244 -3.38 -4.73 -3.78
CA VAL A 244 -4.21 -5.61 -2.91
C VAL A 244 -5.00 -4.77 -1.91
N ARG A 245 -4.34 -3.84 -1.20
CA ARG A 245 -4.99 -2.98 -0.21
C ARG A 245 -6.09 -2.11 -0.83
N PHE A 246 -5.83 -1.55 -2.00
CA PHE A 246 -6.83 -0.77 -2.73
C PHE A 246 -8.07 -1.60 -3.09
N LEU A 247 -7.87 -2.84 -3.57
CA LEU A 247 -8.98 -3.75 -3.91
C LEU A 247 -9.74 -4.22 -2.66
N CYS A 248 -9.04 -4.50 -1.55
CA CYS A 248 -9.65 -4.80 -0.26
C CYS A 248 -10.53 -3.63 0.24
N TYR A 249 -10.07 -2.39 0.08
CA TYR A 249 -10.88 -1.22 0.42
C TYR A 249 -12.17 -1.16 -0.41
N LEU A 250 -12.08 -1.40 -1.73
CA LEU A 250 -13.27 -1.44 -2.58
C LEU A 250 -14.22 -2.58 -2.19
N ASP A 251 -13.71 -3.76 -1.88
CA ASP A 251 -14.53 -4.90 -1.43
C ASP A 251 -15.29 -4.57 -0.15
N VAL A 252 -14.63 -4.00 0.86
CA VAL A 252 -15.28 -3.57 2.11
C VAL A 252 -16.37 -2.55 1.84
N ARG A 253 -16.12 -1.60 0.94
CA ARG A 253 -17.08 -0.57 0.57
C ARG A 253 -18.30 -1.16 -0.15
N ILE A 254 -18.08 -2.09 -1.07
CA ILE A 254 -19.14 -2.79 -1.80
C ILE A 254 -20.05 -3.54 -0.83
N ARG A 255 -19.49 -4.27 0.14
CA ARG A 255 -20.25 -5.04 1.13
C ARG A 255 -21.03 -4.16 2.11
N ARG A 256 -20.37 -3.15 2.69
CA ARG A 256 -20.94 -2.38 3.81
C ARG A 256 -21.84 -1.23 3.37
N GLU A 257 -21.59 -0.65 2.20
CA GLU A 257 -22.34 0.51 1.72
C GLU A 257 -23.41 0.14 0.69
N GLY A 258 -23.54 -1.15 0.35
CA GLY A 258 -24.53 -1.60 -0.63
C GLY A 258 -24.30 -0.99 -2.01
N TRP A 259 -23.05 -0.63 -2.35
CA TRP A 259 -22.70 -0.11 -3.67
C TRP A 259 -23.10 -1.06 -4.80
N GLU A 260 -23.20 -2.36 -4.53
CA GLU A 260 -23.78 -3.32 -5.46
C GLU A 260 -25.19 -2.94 -5.91
N ILE A 261 -26.04 -2.50 -4.98
CA ILE A 261 -27.42 -2.10 -5.25
C ILE A 261 -27.42 -0.79 -6.02
N GLU A 262 -26.61 0.20 -5.60
CA GLU A 262 -26.51 1.48 -6.30
C GLU A 262 -26.00 1.31 -7.74
N LEU A 263 -24.97 0.47 -7.94
CA LEU A 263 -24.42 0.18 -9.27
C LEU A 263 -25.41 -0.61 -10.14
N LYS A 264 -26.11 -1.60 -9.58
CA LYS A 264 -27.18 -2.33 -10.29
C LYS A 264 -28.33 -1.40 -10.68
N MET A 265 -28.78 -0.53 -9.78
CA MET A 265 -29.83 0.45 -10.05
C MET A 265 -29.41 1.47 -11.12
N ARG A 266 -28.15 1.92 -11.13
CA ARG A 266 -27.63 2.85 -12.16
C ARG A 266 -27.42 2.18 -13.51
N ALA A 267 -27.00 0.91 -13.52
CA ALA A 267 -26.92 0.11 -14.74
C ALA A 267 -28.31 -0.11 -15.34
N GLU A 268 -29.29 -0.50 -14.52
CA GLU A 268 -30.69 -0.63 -14.96
C GLU A 268 -31.28 0.70 -15.42
N GLY A 269 -31.00 1.80 -14.73
CA GLY A 269 -31.40 3.14 -15.16
C GLY A 269 -30.81 3.54 -16.52
N SER A 270 -29.57 3.15 -16.80
CA SER A 270 -28.92 3.39 -18.11
C SER A 270 -29.51 2.51 -19.21
N ARG A 271 -29.85 1.24 -18.89
CA ARG A 271 -30.54 0.32 -19.80
C ARG A 271 -31.92 0.84 -20.18
N LEU A 272 -32.70 1.31 -19.20
CA LEU A 272 -34.02 1.90 -19.42
C LEU A 272 -33.94 3.21 -20.21
N ALA A 273 -32.96 4.07 -19.91
CA ALA A 273 -32.73 5.30 -20.66
C ALA A 273 -32.33 5.02 -22.12
N GLY A 274 -31.58 3.95 -22.38
CA GLY A 274 -31.24 3.50 -23.73
C GLY A 274 -32.39 2.83 -24.49
N GLN A 275 -33.46 2.42 -23.81
CA GLN A 275 -34.69 1.87 -24.42
C GLN A 275 -35.75 2.95 -24.72
N LEU A 276 -35.61 4.14 -24.15
CA LEU A 276 -36.52 5.29 -24.33
C LEU A 276 -36.09 6.24 -25.47
N VAL A 277 -34.96 5.95 -26.14
CA VAL A 277 -34.46 6.63 -27.34
C VAL A 277 -34.64 5.72 -28.54
#